data_AF-A0A150HHN5-F1
#
_entry.id   AF-A0A150HHN5-F1
#
_cell.length_a   1.000
_cell.length_b   1.000
_cell.length_c   1.000
_cell.angle_alpha   90.00
_cell.angle_beta   90.00
_cell.angle_gamma   90.00
#
_symmetry.space_group_name_H-M   'P 1'
#
loop_
_entity.id
_entity.type
_entity.pdbx_description
1 polymer ?
#
loop_
_entity_poly.entity_id
_entity_poly.type
_entity_poly.pdbx_seq_one_letter_code
_entity_poly.pdbx_strand_id
1 'polypeptide(L)'
;MTLGDLFVLAAALEVPPFALLAPLVTSSRVEVLPGQMLSEWDAVDWLAGDLTVGIETADNQITDAYELRFRFRVAMLQYVDAFHRAETAEGSAREIAIEGLSAQERYIDQLRKALNRLGVQHVPSASGGVAILRESRV
;
A
#
# COMPACT_ATOMS: atom_id res chain seq x y z
N MET A 1 21.02 0.34 -18.52
CA MET A 1 19.67 0.88 -18.72
C MET A 1 19.26 1.61 -17.46
N THR A 2 18.89 2.87 -17.57
CA THR A 2 18.38 3.69 -16.47
C THR A 2 16.86 3.69 -16.45
N LEU A 3 16.25 4.21 -15.38
CA LEU A 3 14.81 4.45 -15.36
C LEU A 3 14.40 5.42 -16.48
N GLY A 4 15.21 6.44 -16.76
CA GLY A 4 14.97 7.38 -17.87
C GLY A 4 14.90 6.68 -19.23
N ASP A 5 15.81 5.74 -19.49
CA ASP A 5 15.84 4.96 -20.74
C ASP A 5 14.55 4.13 -20.92
N LEU A 6 14.02 3.57 -19.83
CA LEU A 6 12.76 2.81 -19.85
C LEU A 6 11.57 3.70 -20.21
N PHE A 7 11.47 4.90 -19.64
CA PHE A 7 10.38 5.84 -19.95
C PHE A 7 10.46 6.35 -21.38
N VAL A 8 11.67 6.59 -21.91
CA VAL A 8 11.88 6.96 -23.31
C VAL A 8 11.42 5.83 -24.23
N LEU A 9 11.75 4.57 -23.90
CA LEU A 9 11.31 3.41 -24.68
C LEU A 9 9.79 3.23 -24.64
N ALA A 10 9.18 3.39 -23.47
CA ALA A 10 7.72 3.34 -23.29
C ALA A 10 7.00 4.39 -24.13
N ALA A 11 7.50 5.63 -24.09
CA ALA A 11 6.98 6.72 -24.89
C ALA A 11 7.12 6.46 -26.40
N ALA A 12 8.26 5.92 -26.85
CA ALA A 12 8.49 5.57 -28.24
C ALA A 12 7.56 4.46 -28.75
N LEU A 13 7.13 3.56 -27.86
CA LEU A 13 6.23 2.45 -28.16
C LEU A 13 4.75 2.78 -27.89
N GLU A 14 4.44 4.00 -27.42
CA GLU A 14 3.10 4.43 -27.02
C GLU A 14 2.41 3.48 -26.02
N VAL A 15 3.19 2.85 -25.14
CA VAL A 15 2.68 1.97 -24.08
C VAL A 15 3.02 2.51 -22.70
N PRO A 16 2.23 2.20 -21.66
CA PRO A 16 2.61 2.51 -20.28
C PRO A 16 3.97 1.89 -19.94
N PRO A 17 4.89 2.59 -19.24
CA PRO A 17 6.20 2.03 -18.86
C PRO A 17 6.10 0.70 -18.12
N PHE A 18 5.02 0.53 -17.37
CA PHE A 18 4.74 -0.69 -16.64
C PHE A 18 4.45 -1.90 -17.55
N ALA A 19 3.85 -1.67 -18.72
CA ALA A 19 3.60 -2.73 -19.70
C ALA A 19 4.89 -3.28 -20.34
N LEU A 20 6.00 -2.54 -20.26
CA LEU A 20 7.32 -3.02 -20.68
C LEU A 20 8.03 -3.85 -19.61
N LEU A 21 7.69 -3.64 -18.33
CA LEU A 21 8.28 -4.37 -17.21
C LEU A 21 7.58 -5.69 -16.95
N ALA A 22 6.26 -5.73 -17.15
CA ALA A 22 5.47 -6.93 -17.03
C ALA A 22 4.42 -6.97 -18.15
N PRO A 23 4.39 -8.01 -18.99
CA PRO A 23 3.36 -8.20 -20.01
C PRO A 23 2.08 -8.74 -19.35
N LEU A 24 1.50 -7.93 -18.48
CA LEU A 24 0.43 -8.32 -17.56
C LEU A 24 -0.82 -8.77 -18.32
N VAL A 25 -1.14 -8.09 -19.42
CA VAL A 25 -2.41 -8.24 -20.14
C VAL A 25 -2.53 -9.56 -20.94
N THR A 26 -1.44 -10.31 -21.15
CA THR A 26 -1.44 -11.46 -22.08
C THR A 26 -1.20 -12.82 -21.46
N SER A 27 -0.77 -12.89 -20.20
CA SER A 27 -0.34 -14.15 -19.56
C SER A 27 -0.81 -14.23 -18.11
N SER A 28 -1.47 -15.34 -17.75
CA SER A 28 -1.92 -15.60 -16.37
C SER A 28 -0.78 -15.78 -15.37
N ARG A 29 0.44 -16.04 -15.87
CA ARG A 29 1.67 -16.09 -15.09
C ARG A 29 2.81 -15.38 -15.82
N VAL A 30 3.62 -14.66 -15.05
CA VAL A 30 4.76 -13.88 -15.55
C VAL A 30 6.03 -14.38 -14.85
N GLU A 31 7.09 -14.61 -15.63
CA GLU A 31 8.41 -14.89 -15.09
C GLU A 31 9.03 -13.58 -14.60
N VAL A 32 9.22 -13.45 -13.28
CA VAL A 32 9.75 -12.22 -12.66
C VAL A 32 11.26 -12.28 -12.42
N LEU A 33 11.79 -13.49 -12.27
CA LEU A 33 13.21 -13.83 -12.19
C LEU A 33 13.41 -15.18 -12.89
N PRO A 34 14.63 -15.53 -13.34
CA PRO A 34 14.88 -16.80 -14.04
C PRO A 34 14.37 -18.01 -13.24
N GLY A 35 13.42 -18.75 -13.80
CA GLY A 35 12.78 -19.91 -13.20
C GLY A 35 11.68 -19.61 -12.17
N GLN A 36 11.34 -18.34 -11.94
CA GLN A 36 10.37 -17.91 -10.92
C GLN A 36 9.13 -17.29 -11.57
N MET A 37 8.05 -18.07 -11.55
CA MET A 37 6.76 -17.72 -12.14
C MET A 37 5.78 -17.21 -11.08
N LEU A 38 5.34 -15.95 -11.20
CA LEU A 38 4.29 -15.36 -10.38
C LEU A 38 2.98 -15.21 -11.16
N SER A 39 1.84 -15.04 -10.47
CA SER A 39 0.64 -14.54 -11.13
C SER A 39 0.86 -13.11 -11.63
N GLU A 40 0.03 -12.66 -12.57
CA GLU A 40 0.06 -11.28 -13.08
C GLU A 40 0.12 -10.25 -11.94
N TRP A 41 -0.80 -10.34 -10.98
CA TRP A 41 -0.91 -9.40 -9.87
C TRP A 41 0.22 -9.56 -8.84
N ASP A 42 0.66 -10.77 -8.56
CA ASP A 42 1.83 -11.00 -7.69
C ASP A 42 3.11 -10.39 -8.30
N ALA A 43 3.25 -10.41 -9.63
CA ALA A 43 4.38 -9.78 -10.32
C ALA A 43 4.33 -8.25 -10.21
N VAL A 44 3.13 -7.65 -10.30
CA VAL A 44 2.93 -6.21 -10.03
C VAL A 44 3.36 -5.87 -8.62
N ASP A 45 2.93 -6.66 -7.64
CA ASP A 45 3.23 -6.41 -6.24
C ASP A 45 4.71 -6.63 -5.93
N TRP A 46 5.36 -7.62 -6.56
CA TRP A 46 6.81 -7.78 -6.45
C TRP A 46 7.56 -6.58 -7.03
N LEU A 47 7.17 -6.12 -8.22
CA LEU A 47 7.75 -4.91 -8.83
C LEU A 47 7.52 -3.65 -7.98
N ALA A 48 6.37 -3.56 -7.31
CA ALA A 48 6.05 -2.49 -6.39
C ALA A 48 6.77 -2.60 -5.02
N GLY A 49 7.45 -3.72 -4.76
CA GLY A 49 8.09 -4.02 -3.47
C GLY A 49 7.11 -4.48 -2.37
N ASP A 50 5.86 -4.75 -2.73
CA ASP A 50 4.81 -5.23 -1.85
C ASP A 50 4.88 -6.76 -1.61
N LEU A 51 5.54 -7.49 -2.52
CA LEU A 51 5.81 -8.94 -2.44
C LEU A 51 7.32 -9.23 -2.48
N THR A 52 7.78 -10.23 -1.71
CA THR A 52 9.17 -10.74 -1.78
C THR A 52 9.19 -12.10 -2.45
N VAL A 53 9.95 -12.25 -3.54
CA VAL A 53 10.08 -13.53 -4.24
C VAL A 53 11.04 -14.46 -3.49
N GLY A 54 10.68 -15.75 -3.38
CA GLY A 54 11.49 -16.78 -2.72
C GLY A 54 11.00 -17.19 -1.33
N ILE A 55 9.88 -16.63 -0.87
CA ILE A 55 9.18 -17.13 0.31
C ILE A 55 8.11 -18.12 -0.17
N GLU A 56 8.37 -19.42 -0.05
CA GLU A 56 7.34 -20.46 -0.13
C GLU A 56 6.41 -20.31 1.09
N THR A 57 5.46 -19.41 1.01
CA THR A 57 4.32 -19.39 1.94
C THR A 57 3.19 -20.17 1.30
N ALA A 58 2.57 -21.06 2.09
CA ALA A 58 1.40 -21.82 1.65
C ALA A 58 0.39 -20.87 0.99
N ASP A 59 -0.17 -21.28 -0.15
CA ASP A 59 -0.99 -20.49 -1.09
C ASP A 59 -2.07 -19.60 -0.42
N ASN A 60 -2.55 -20.00 0.77
CA ASN A 60 -3.52 -19.23 1.56
C ASN A 60 -2.92 -18.06 2.36
N GLN A 61 -1.67 -18.13 2.83
CA GLN A 61 -1.05 -17.07 3.63
C GLN A 61 -0.60 -15.87 2.79
N ILE A 62 -0.21 -16.11 1.53
CA ILE A 62 0.13 -15.03 0.58
C ILE A 62 -1.10 -14.18 0.29
N THR A 63 -2.23 -14.84 0.00
CA THR A 63 -3.51 -14.16 -0.26
C THR A 63 -3.98 -13.33 0.93
N ASP A 64 -3.87 -13.86 2.16
CA ASP A 64 -4.23 -13.15 3.39
C ASP A 64 -3.30 -11.94 3.65
N ALA A 65 -1.99 -12.11 3.47
CA ALA A 65 -1.03 -11.02 3.65
C ALA A 65 -1.22 -9.92 2.59
N TYR A 66 -1.52 -10.30 1.35
CA TYR A 66 -1.84 -9.41 0.25
C TYR A 66 -3.06 -8.54 0.56
N GLU A 67 -4.19 -9.16 0.91
CA GLU A 67 -5.42 -8.42 1.17
C GLU A 67 -5.21 -7.44 2.33
N LEU A 68 -4.48 -7.88 3.36
CA LEU A 68 -4.13 -7.04 4.51
C LEU A 68 -3.21 -5.88 4.13
N ARG A 69 -2.20 -6.08 3.27
CA ARG A 69 -1.32 -4.99 2.79
C ARG A 69 -2.09 -3.99 1.94
N PHE A 70 -2.93 -4.46 1.03
CA PHE A 70 -3.78 -3.61 0.21
C PHE A 70 -4.71 -2.75 1.08
N ARG A 71 -5.42 -3.38 2.02
CA ARG A 71 -6.28 -2.68 2.98
C ARG A 71 -5.50 -1.70 3.84
N PHE A 72 -4.29 -2.05 4.25
CA PHE A 72 -3.41 -1.15 5.00
C PHE A 72 -3.05 0.09 4.17
N ARG A 73 -2.66 -0.08 2.90
CA ARG A 73 -2.37 1.04 1.99
C ARG A 73 -3.58 1.96 1.79
N VAL A 74 -4.75 1.38 1.52
CA VAL A 74 -6.00 2.15 1.36
C VAL A 74 -6.33 2.89 2.66
N ALA A 75 -6.18 2.24 3.81
CA ALA A 75 -6.42 2.86 5.11
C ALA A 75 -5.47 4.04 5.39
N MET A 76 -4.19 3.91 5.01
CA MET A 76 -3.19 4.99 5.10
C MET A 76 -3.55 6.20 4.24
N LEU A 77 -4.00 5.99 3.00
CA LEU A 77 -4.45 7.08 2.13
C LEU A 77 -5.67 7.79 2.73
N GLN A 78 -6.65 7.02 3.20
CA GLN A 78 -7.82 7.55 3.88
C GLN A 78 -7.49 8.27 5.20
N TYR A 79 -6.42 7.86 5.89
CA TYR A 79 -5.94 8.54 7.09
C TYR A 79 -5.42 9.94 6.78
N VAL A 80 -4.65 10.11 5.69
CA VAL A 80 -4.19 11.44 5.25
C VAL A 80 -5.39 12.35 4.96
N ASP A 81 -6.39 11.85 4.24
CA ASP A 81 -7.61 12.62 3.97
C ASP A 81 -8.39 12.95 5.25
N ALA A 82 -8.50 11.99 6.17
CA ALA A 82 -9.17 12.20 7.46
C ALA A 82 -8.44 13.22 8.32
N PHE A 83 -7.10 13.21 8.32
CA PHE A 83 -6.27 14.15 9.03
C PHE A 83 -6.50 15.57 8.50
N HIS A 84 -6.43 15.76 7.18
CA HIS A 84 -6.68 17.07 6.57
C HIS A 84 -8.10 17.58 6.85
N ARG A 85 -9.13 16.72 6.77
CA ARG A 85 -10.50 17.11 7.14
C ARG A 85 -10.57 17.60 8.59
N ALA A 86 -9.90 16.92 9.51
CA ALA A 86 -9.88 17.29 10.92
C ALA A 86 -9.04 18.56 11.19
N GLU A 87 -7.97 18.77 10.43
CA GLU A 87 -7.14 19.97 10.48
C GLU A 87 -7.93 21.22 10.07
N THR A 88 -8.68 21.15 8.97
CA THR A 88 -9.44 22.29 8.42
C THR A 88 -10.81 22.52 9.05
N ALA A 89 -11.32 21.56 9.82
CA ALA A 89 -12.63 21.66 10.44
C ALA A 89 -12.60 22.53 11.71
N GLU A 90 -13.72 23.20 11.97
CA GLU A 90 -13.92 24.08 13.12
C GLU A 90 -15.12 23.65 13.97
N GLY A 91 -15.17 24.11 15.22
CA GLY A 91 -16.29 23.88 16.14
C GLY A 91 -16.64 22.38 16.30
N SER A 92 -17.93 22.06 16.26
CA SER A 92 -18.41 20.68 16.40
C SER A 92 -18.00 19.76 15.24
N ALA A 93 -17.80 20.31 14.03
CA ALA A 93 -17.33 19.52 12.89
C ALA A 93 -15.89 19.02 13.10
N ARG A 94 -15.06 19.80 13.79
CA ARG A 94 -13.70 19.40 14.16
C ARG A 94 -13.71 18.19 15.09
N GLU A 95 -14.58 18.18 16.08
CA GLU A 95 -14.67 17.09 17.06
C GLU A 95 -15.08 15.78 16.39
N ILE A 96 -16.07 15.82 15.49
CA ILE A 96 -16.48 14.68 14.66
C ILE A 96 -15.34 14.19 13.76
N ALA A 97 -14.59 15.11 13.14
CA ALA A 97 -13.49 14.76 12.27
C ALA A 97 -12.31 14.13 13.05
N ILE A 98 -11.99 14.63 14.25
CA ILE A 98 -11.00 14.04 15.15
C ILE A 98 -11.44 12.63 15.61
N GLU A 99 -12.73 12.42 15.88
CA GLU A 99 -13.26 11.10 16.21
C GLU A 99 -13.11 10.12 15.03
N GLY A 100 -13.43 10.57 13.81
CA GLY A 100 -13.23 9.81 12.58
C GLY A 100 -11.76 9.44 12.35
N LEU A 101 -10.84 10.40 12.56
CA LEU A 101 -9.40 10.15 12.50
C LEU A 101 -8.95 9.12 13.56
N SER A 102 -9.47 9.23 14.78
CA SER A 102 -9.18 8.29 15.87
C SER A 102 -9.64 6.86 15.53
N ALA A 103 -10.79 6.72 14.85
CA ALA A 103 -11.27 5.43 14.37
C ALA A 103 -10.32 4.84 13.30
N GLN A 104 -9.81 5.70 12.41
CA GLN A 104 -8.87 5.30 11.37
C GLN A 104 -7.52 4.86 11.94
N GLU A 105 -6.96 5.58 12.91
CA GLU A 105 -5.73 5.18 13.61
C GLU A 105 -5.87 3.78 14.24
N ARG A 106 -7.01 3.50 14.88
CA ARG A 106 -7.30 2.17 15.46
C ARG A 106 -7.36 1.08 14.39
N TYR A 107 -8.00 1.36 13.26
CA TYR A 107 -8.11 0.39 12.16
C TYR A 107 -6.75 0.08 11.54
N ILE A 108 -5.92 1.09 11.31
CA ILE A 108 -4.55 0.93 10.81
C ILE A 108 -3.71 0.10 11.80
N ASP A 109 -3.81 0.34 13.10
CA ASP A 109 -3.06 -0.45 14.08
C ASP A 109 -3.53 -1.92 14.14
N GLN A 110 -4.83 -2.19 13.91
CA GLN A 110 -5.33 -3.55 13.78
C GLN A 110 -4.74 -4.27 12.55
N LEU A 111 -4.74 -3.60 11.39
CA LEU A 111 -4.15 -4.14 10.16
C LEU A 111 -2.64 -4.37 10.32
N ARG A 112 -1.94 -3.43 10.94
CA ARG A 112 -0.51 -3.58 11.26
C ARG A 112 -0.24 -4.80 12.12
N LYS A 113 -1.03 -5.00 13.19
CA LYS A 113 -0.91 -6.18 14.05
C LYS A 113 -1.17 -7.48 13.29
N ALA A 114 -2.14 -7.49 12.37
CA ALA A 114 -2.41 -8.66 11.53
C ALA A 114 -1.24 -8.96 10.59
N LEU A 115 -0.69 -7.95 9.91
CA LEU A 115 0.49 -8.08 9.05
C LEU A 115 1.72 -8.60 9.82
N ASN A 116 1.98 -8.07 11.01
CA ASN A 116 3.07 -8.55 11.86
C ASN A 116 2.92 -10.04 12.23
N ARG A 117 1.69 -10.53 12.46
CA ARG A 117 1.43 -11.96 12.74
C ARG A 117 1.74 -12.86 11.54
N LEU A 118 1.63 -12.32 10.33
CA LEU A 118 1.98 -13.00 9.08
C LEU A 118 3.47 -12.85 8.72
N GLY A 119 4.30 -12.33 9.64
CA GLY A 119 5.74 -12.19 9.43
C GLY A 119 6.13 -11.00 8.54
N VAL A 120 5.18 -10.13 8.19
CA VAL A 120 5.47 -8.90 7.45
C VAL A 120 6.18 -7.91 8.39
N GLN A 121 7.43 -7.59 8.10
CA GLN A 121 8.24 -6.66 8.88
C GLN A 121 8.13 -5.22 8.35
N HIS A 122 8.52 -4.25 9.19
CA HIS A 122 8.63 -2.82 8.85
C HIS A 122 7.32 -2.14 8.39
N VAL A 123 6.17 -2.57 8.93
CA VAL A 123 4.90 -1.90 8.66
C VAL A 123 4.84 -0.53 9.39
N PRO A 124 4.65 0.59 8.67
CA PRO A 124 4.60 1.92 9.28
C PRO A 124 3.47 2.05 10.30
N SER A 125 3.54 3.05 11.18
CA SER A 125 2.43 3.43 12.05
C SER A 125 1.79 4.73 11.57
N ALA A 126 0.46 4.84 11.70
CA ALA A 126 -0.27 6.09 11.49
C ALA A 126 -0.66 6.80 12.80
N SER A 127 -0.06 6.44 13.93
CA SER A 127 -0.43 7.01 15.22
C SER A 127 0.08 8.44 15.40
N GLY A 128 -0.74 9.29 16.03
CA GLY A 128 -0.31 10.56 16.60
C GLY A 128 -0.98 11.78 16.00
N GLY A 129 -1.72 11.63 14.90
CA GLY A 129 -2.45 12.73 14.28
C GLY A 129 -3.52 13.31 15.21
N VAL A 130 -4.20 12.45 15.97
CA VAL A 130 -5.17 12.88 16.98
C VAL A 130 -4.52 13.71 18.09
N ALA A 131 -3.32 13.33 18.54
CA ALA A 131 -2.59 14.05 19.57
C ALA A 131 -2.17 15.45 19.06
N ILE A 132 -1.59 15.49 17.86
CA ILE A 132 -1.19 16.75 17.18
C ILE A 132 -2.38 17.72 17.08
N LEU A 133 -3.54 17.25 16.61
CA LEU A 133 -4.72 18.08 16.40
C LEU A 133 -5.39 18.56 17.70
N ARG A 134 -5.15 17.86 18.81
CA ARG A 134 -5.63 18.25 20.16
C ARG A 134 -4.69 19.24 20.84
N GLU A 135 -3.38 19.11 20.60
CA GLU A 135 -2.35 20.01 21.13
C GLU A 135 -2.32 21.35 20.38
N SER A 136 -2.72 21.38 19.10
CA SER A 136 -2.82 22.60 18.28
C SER A 136 -3.93 23.57 18.70
N ARG A 137 -4.45 23.47 19.94
CA ARG A 137 -5.55 24.28 20.49
C ARG A 137 -5.05 25.56 21.19
N VAL A 138 -3.86 26.06 20.82
CA VAL A 138 -3.29 27.30 21.36
C VAL A 138 -3.44 28.43 20.35
#